data_AF-A0A485KJ99-F1
#
_entry.id   AF-A0A485KJ99-F1
#
_cell.length_a   1.000
_cell.length_b   1.000
_cell.length_c   1.000
_cell.angle_alpha   90.00
_cell.angle_beta   90.00
_cell.angle_gamma   90.00
#
_symmetry.space_group_name_H-M   'P 1'
#
loop_
_entity.id
_entity.type
_entity.pdbx_description
1 polymer ?
#
loop_
_entity_poly.entity_id
_entity_poly.type
_entity_poly.pdbx_seq_one_letter_code
_entity_poly.pdbx_strand_id
1 'polypeptide(L)'
;MGEDQFHMDDPEYIGLYPTYDINKRKSIRPNNEKCLMRNMTSPHFCNVCQENMWQQFMTRISFIDDVIVTGKSVEAKLIPLGQFRPKTNGGDVEAVGLGEKYSLQWLNDGQEVVQFRDQVKIDTSRIPNPSSKWTLKVAFTTPSVRVDSKNVMKSEKSFTIGRASLDDASQNNAND
;
A
#
# COMPACT_ATOMS: atom_id res chain seq x y z
N MET A 1 3.79 -11.47 -39.64
CA MET A 1 4.48 -11.46 -38.34
C MET A 1 5.41 -12.64 -38.36
N GLY A 2 6.72 -12.39 -38.39
CA GLY A 2 7.74 -13.45 -38.33
C GLY A 2 7.87 -13.98 -36.90
N GLU A 3 8.63 -15.04 -36.68
CA GLU A 3 8.88 -15.55 -35.31
C GLU A 3 9.92 -14.72 -34.55
N ASP A 4 10.77 -13.99 -35.28
CA ASP A 4 11.85 -13.13 -34.80
C ASP A 4 11.39 -11.98 -33.90
N GLN A 5 10.17 -11.48 -34.11
CA GLN A 5 9.57 -10.43 -33.26
C GLN A 5 9.16 -10.95 -31.87
N PHE A 6 9.04 -12.26 -31.70
CA PHE A 6 8.71 -12.87 -30.41
C PHE A 6 10.04 -13.22 -29.78
N HIS A 7 10.50 -12.40 -28.85
CA HIS A 7 11.74 -12.59 -28.09
C HIS A 7 11.66 -13.89 -27.27
N MET A 8 11.84 -15.04 -27.92
CA MET A 8 11.61 -16.37 -27.34
C MET A 8 12.72 -16.74 -26.35
N ASP A 9 13.93 -16.27 -26.62
CA ASP A 9 15.14 -16.56 -25.84
C ASP A 9 15.33 -15.61 -24.65
N ASP A 10 14.54 -14.53 -24.57
CA ASP A 10 14.57 -13.59 -23.44
C ASP A 10 13.38 -13.86 -22.49
N PRO A 11 13.62 -14.52 -21.35
CA PRO A 11 12.57 -14.84 -20.41
C PRO A 11 12.04 -13.61 -19.65
N GLU A 12 12.74 -12.46 -19.65
CA GLU A 12 12.31 -11.23 -18.99
C GLU A 12 11.48 -10.33 -19.91
N TYR A 13 11.57 -10.55 -21.23
CA TYR A 13 10.89 -9.69 -22.20
C TYR A 13 9.37 -9.71 -22.02
N ILE A 14 8.78 -8.51 -21.99
CA ILE A 14 7.33 -8.33 -21.94
C ILE A 14 6.84 -7.96 -23.35
N GLY A 15 6.00 -8.82 -23.91
CA GLY A 15 5.47 -8.70 -25.27
C GLY A 15 4.06 -9.23 -25.39
N LEU A 16 3.59 -9.42 -26.62
CA LEU A 16 2.24 -9.95 -26.91
C LEU A 16 2.35 -11.33 -27.54
N TYR A 17 2.51 -12.37 -26.72
CA TYR A 17 2.69 -13.73 -27.20
C TYR A 17 1.32 -14.40 -27.41
N PRO A 18 0.99 -14.88 -28.62
CA PRO A 18 -0.29 -15.52 -28.89
C PRO A 18 -0.38 -16.89 -28.22
N THR A 19 -1.54 -17.20 -27.65
CA THR A 19 -1.89 -18.51 -27.10
C THR A 19 -3.25 -18.95 -27.63
N TYR A 20 -3.47 -20.25 -27.76
CA TYR A 20 -4.74 -20.80 -28.24
C TYR A 20 -5.35 -21.71 -27.18
N ASP A 21 -6.63 -21.52 -26.88
CA ASP A 21 -7.36 -22.42 -26.01
C ASP A 21 -7.77 -23.73 -26.73
N ILE A 22 -8.41 -24.65 -26.00
CA ILE A 22 -8.89 -25.93 -26.54
C ILE A 22 -9.88 -25.77 -27.72
N ASN A 23 -10.51 -24.60 -27.84
CA ASN A 23 -11.46 -24.25 -28.89
C ASN A 23 -10.81 -23.44 -30.02
N LYS A 24 -9.47 -23.39 -30.08
CA LYS A 24 -8.68 -22.60 -31.05
C LYS A 24 -8.93 -21.08 -30.96
N ARG A 25 -9.48 -20.58 -29.85
CA ARG A 25 -9.65 -19.14 -29.65
C ARG A 25 -8.31 -18.55 -29.27
N LYS A 26 -7.91 -17.52 -30.00
CA LYS A 26 -6.67 -16.80 -29.76
C LYS A 26 -6.82 -15.88 -28.55
N SER A 27 -5.91 -16.03 -27.60
CA SER A 27 -5.66 -15.13 -26.48
C SER A 27 -4.21 -14.65 -26.53
N ILE A 28 -3.84 -13.73 -25.63
CA ILE A 28 -2.50 -13.16 -25.57
C ILE A 28 -1.99 -13.26 -24.14
N ARG A 29 -0.72 -13.63 -23.98
CA ARG A 29 0.02 -13.59 -22.72
C ARG A 29 1.16 -12.56 -22.79
N PRO A 30 1.54 -11.97 -21.65
CA PRO A 30 2.55 -10.91 -21.61
C PRO A 30 4.00 -11.41 -21.68
N ASN A 31 4.25 -12.70 -21.43
CA ASN A 31 5.59 -13.25 -21.31
C ASN A 31 5.67 -14.69 -21.84
N ASN A 32 6.85 -15.10 -22.30
CA ASN A 32 7.07 -16.42 -22.89
C ASN A 32 7.26 -17.54 -21.85
N GLU A 33 8.21 -17.43 -20.92
CA GLU A 33 8.60 -18.56 -20.05
C GLU A 33 8.78 -18.23 -18.56
N LYS A 34 9.01 -16.97 -18.18
CA LYS A 34 9.14 -16.54 -16.78
C LYS A 34 7.79 -16.16 -16.17
N CYS A 35 6.87 -17.12 -16.12
CA CYS A 35 5.64 -16.95 -15.37
C CYS A 35 5.12 -18.29 -14.86
N LEU A 36 4.90 -18.39 -13.54
CA LEU A 36 4.27 -19.54 -12.90
C LEU A 36 2.93 -19.93 -13.56
N MET A 37 2.16 -18.94 -14.02
CA MET A 37 0.88 -19.18 -14.72
C MET A 37 1.02 -19.82 -16.10
N ARG A 38 2.25 -19.94 -16.61
CA ARG A 38 2.59 -20.61 -17.87
C ARG A 38 3.41 -21.86 -17.62
N ASN A 39 4.52 -21.70 -16.90
CA ASN A 39 5.47 -22.75 -16.61
C ASN A 39 5.44 -22.99 -15.09
N MET A 40 4.84 -24.10 -14.69
CA MET A 40 4.70 -24.46 -13.27
C MET A 40 6.04 -24.78 -12.59
N THR A 41 7.14 -24.93 -13.35
CA THR A 41 8.49 -25.03 -12.79
C THR A 41 9.12 -23.66 -12.52
N SER A 42 8.51 -22.57 -13.02
CA SER A 42 8.95 -21.21 -12.73
C SER A 42 8.55 -20.83 -11.30
N PRO A 43 9.49 -20.38 -10.45
CA PRO A 43 9.17 -19.93 -9.09
C PRO A 43 8.60 -18.51 -9.03
N HIS A 44 8.43 -17.82 -10.17
CA HIS A 44 8.08 -16.41 -10.23
C HIS A 44 6.88 -16.14 -11.12
N PHE A 45 6.05 -15.17 -10.73
CA PHE A 45 5.11 -14.52 -11.65
C PHE A 45 5.85 -13.53 -12.54
N CYS A 46 5.44 -13.37 -13.80
CA CYS A 46 5.96 -12.27 -14.63
C CYS A 46 5.51 -10.91 -14.08
N ASN A 47 6.21 -9.84 -14.46
CA ASN A 47 5.95 -8.48 -13.95
C ASN A 47 4.49 -8.04 -14.14
N VAL A 48 3.86 -8.39 -15.26
CA VAL A 48 2.45 -8.05 -15.54
C VAL A 48 1.49 -8.81 -14.61
N CYS A 49 1.78 -10.07 -14.30
CA CYS A 49 0.99 -10.84 -13.33
C CYS A 49 1.16 -10.30 -11.91
N GLN A 50 2.38 -9.94 -11.51
CA GLN A 50 2.64 -9.32 -10.21
C GLN A 50 1.91 -7.97 -10.06
N GLU A 51 1.98 -7.11 -11.07
CA GLU A 51 1.26 -5.83 -11.12
C GLU A 51 -0.25 -6.03 -10.99
N ASN A 52 -0.82 -6.99 -11.72
CA ASN A 52 -2.24 -7.32 -11.62
C ASN A 52 -2.60 -7.89 -10.23
N MET A 53 -1.74 -8.69 -9.60
CA MET A 53 -1.98 -9.17 -8.23
C MET A 53 -2.07 -8.01 -7.24
N TRP A 54 -1.14 -7.06 -7.27
CA TRP A 54 -1.23 -5.83 -6.46
C TRP A 54 -2.55 -5.10 -6.69
N GLN A 55 -2.92 -4.88 -7.96
CA GLN A 55 -4.14 -4.19 -8.34
C GLN A 55 -5.41 -4.92 -7.91
N GLN A 56 -5.40 -6.25 -7.78
CA GLN A 56 -6.56 -7.02 -7.32
C GLN A 56 -6.63 -7.07 -5.79
N PHE A 57 -5.53 -7.35 -5.11
CA PHE A 57 -5.52 -7.48 -3.65
C PHE A 57 -5.81 -6.15 -2.95
N MET A 58 -5.23 -5.05 -3.43
CA MET A 58 -5.39 -3.74 -2.80
C MET A 58 -6.77 -3.11 -3.05
N THR A 59 -7.64 -3.73 -3.87
CA THR A 59 -9.07 -3.34 -3.92
C THR A 59 -9.83 -3.70 -2.65
N ARG A 60 -9.31 -4.64 -1.86
CA ARG A 60 -9.98 -5.17 -0.66
C ARG A 60 -9.20 -4.91 0.63
N ILE A 61 -7.98 -4.40 0.52
CA ILE A 61 -7.06 -4.19 1.63
C ILE A 61 -6.73 -2.70 1.71
N SER A 62 -6.75 -2.15 2.91
CA SER A 62 -6.29 -0.78 3.19
C SER A 62 -4.87 -0.83 3.74
N PHE A 63 -4.01 0.10 3.31
CA PHE A 63 -2.66 0.23 3.89
C PHE A 63 -2.68 0.76 5.32
N ILE A 64 -3.76 1.45 5.70
CA ILE A 64 -4.01 1.91 7.06
C ILE A 64 -4.75 0.78 7.78
N ASP A 65 -4.07 0.14 8.72
CA ASP A 65 -4.65 -0.86 9.62
C ASP A 65 -5.48 -0.15 10.69
N ASP A 66 -4.87 0.82 11.39
CA ASP A 66 -5.57 1.63 12.38
C ASP A 66 -4.99 3.03 12.58
N VAL A 67 -5.73 3.90 13.28
CA VAL A 67 -5.28 5.20 13.76
C VAL A 67 -5.64 5.28 15.25
N ILE A 68 -4.62 5.20 16.10
CA ILE A 68 -4.77 5.23 17.55
C ILE A 68 -4.66 6.66 18.04
N VAL A 69 -5.69 7.14 18.73
CA VAL A 69 -5.75 8.48 19.30
C VAL A 69 -5.66 8.40 20.83
N THR A 70 -4.60 8.97 21.40
CA THR A 70 -4.37 9.06 22.84
C THR A 70 -4.19 10.51 23.24
N GLY A 71 -5.30 11.17 23.60
CA GLY A 71 -5.32 12.61 23.84
C GLY A 71 -4.94 13.39 22.58
N LYS A 72 -3.80 14.08 22.61
CA LYS A 72 -3.26 14.84 21.47
C LYS A 72 -2.24 14.06 20.63
N SER A 73 -1.81 12.89 21.11
CA SER A 73 -0.93 11.98 20.36
C SER A 73 -1.77 11.12 19.42
N VAL A 74 -1.39 11.06 18.15
CA VAL A 74 -2.03 10.21 17.14
C VAL A 74 -0.98 9.34 16.48
N GLU A 75 -1.25 8.05 16.36
CA GLU A 75 -0.34 7.09 15.74
C GLU A 75 -1.06 6.28 14.65
N ALA A 76 -0.48 6.29 13.45
CA ALA A 76 -0.90 5.46 12.34
C ALA A 76 -0.31 4.05 12.47
N LYS A 77 -1.17 3.04 12.47
CA LYS A 77 -0.78 1.63 12.29
C LYS A 77 -0.95 1.30 10.81
N LEU A 78 0.15 0.94 10.18
CA LEU A 78 0.19 0.60 8.75
C LEU A 78 0.47 -0.89 8.58
N ILE A 79 0.01 -1.46 7.46
CA ILE A 79 0.45 -2.79 7.05
C ILE A 79 1.98 -2.75 6.85
N PRO A 80 2.74 -3.71 7.41
CA PRO A 80 4.20 -3.66 7.44
C PRO A 80 4.82 -4.01 6.08
N LEU A 81 4.77 -3.05 5.16
CA LEU A 81 5.34 -3.07 3.81
C LEU A 81 6.40 -1.96 3.67
N GLY A 82 7.14 -1.98 2.55
CA GLY A 82 8.18 -0.99 2.25
C GLY A 82 9.19 -0.84 3.39
N GLN A 83 9.40 0.39 3.85
CA GLN A 83 10.33 0.69 4.94
C GLN A 83 9.93 0.11 6.31
N PHE A 84 8.71 -0.43 6.46
CA PHE A 84 8.21 -1.02 7.72
C PHE A 84 8.17 -2.55 7.71
N ARG A 85 8.63 -3.18 6.61
CA ARG A 85 8.68 -4.64 6.52
C ARG A 85 9.65 -5.21 7.57
N PRO A 86 9.28 -6.24 8.35
CA PRO A 86 10.19 -6.85 9.31
C PRO A 86 11.40 -7.46 8.59
N LYS A 87 12.59 -7.26 9.13
CA LYS A 87 13.79 -7.96 8.64
C LYS A 87 13.67 -9.42 9.04
N THR A 88 13.31 -10.29 8.11
CA THR A 88 13.32 -11.75 8.35
C THR A 88 14.76 -12.26 8.33
N ASN A 89 15.11 -13.10 9.30
CA ASN A 89 16.40 -13.79 9.35
C ASN A 89 16.48 -14.81 8.20
N GLY A 90 17.06 -14.44 7.06
CA GLY A 90 17.50 -15.39 6.02
C GLY A 90 16.76 -15.42 4.68
N GLY A 91 15.93 -14.43 4.34
CA GLY A 91 15.34 -14.33 3.00
C GLY A 91 15.59 -12.95 2.39
N ASP A 92 16.42 -12.89 1.35
CA ASP A 92 16.71 -11.78 0.43
C ASP A 92 16.04 -10.43 0.75
N VAL A 93 16.46 -9.82 1.87
CA VAL A 93 16.00 -8.50 2.33
C VAL A 93 16.47 -7.41 1.36
N GLU A 94 17.47 -7.69 0.52
CA GLU A 94 18.04 -6.72 -0.41
C GLU A 94 17.23 -6.54 -1.70
N ALA A 95 16.40 -7.48 -2.13
CA ALA A 95 15.63 -7.34 -3.38
C ALA A 95 14.17 -6.86 -3.17
N VAL A 96 13.55 -7.22 -2.04
CA VAL A 96 12.09 -7.04 -1.81
C VAL A 96 11.73 -5.62 -1.32
N GLY A 97 12.69 -4.70 -1.19
CA GLY A 97 12.47 -3.34 -0.71
C GLY A 97 13.09 -2.22 -1.55
N LEU A 98 13.80 -2.52 -2.64
CA LEU A 98 14.44 -1.49 -3.47
C LEU A 98 13.37 -0.68 -4.20
N GLY A 99 13.06 0.50 -3.67
CA GLY A 99 12.09 1.43 -4.26
C GLY A 99 10.67 1.30 -3.73
N GLU A 100 10.41 0.40 -2.76
CA GLU A 100 9.15 0.41 -2.03
C GLU A 100 9.11 1.56 -1.02
N LYS A 101 8.04 2.35 -1.00
CA LYS A 101 7.92 3.50 -0.08
C LYS A 101 6.48 3.82 0.28
N TYR A 102 6.23 4.05 1.56
CA TYR A 102 5.04 4.80 2.00
C TYR A 102 5.28 6.31 2.00
N SER A 103 4.26 7.06 1.57
CA SER A 103 4.11 8.49 1.88
C SER A 103 2.84 8.74 2.68
N LEU A 104 2.95 9.57 3.72
CA LEU A 104 1.85 9.90 4.63
C LEU A 104 1.58 11.41 4.59
N GLN A 105 0.30 11.77 4.47
CA GLN A 105 -0.16 13.14 4.58
C GLN A 105 -1.25 13.22 5.64
N TRP A 106 -1.05 14.13 6.61
CA TRP A 106 -2.04 14.41 7.66
C TRP A 106 -2.76 15.69 7.30
N LEU A 107 -4.08 15.63 7.24
CA LEU A 107 -4.93 16.78 6.95
C LEU A 107 -5.75 17.13 8.20
N ASN A 108 -5.80 18.41 8.55
CA ASN A 108 -6.71 18.96 9.54
C ASN A 108 -7.76 19.81 8.84
N ASP A 109 -9.03 19.45 8.99
CA ASP A 109 -10.17 20.06 8.26
C ASP A 109 -9.94 20.19 6.73
N GLY A 110 -9.32 19.16 6.14
CA GLY A 110 -9.03 19.12 4.70
C GLY A 110 -7.74 19.85 4.27
N GLN A 111 -7.02 20.51 5.18
CA GLN A 111 -5.76 21.18 4.87
C GLN A 111 -4.56 20.35 5.34
N GLU A 112 -3.59 20.12 4.47
CA GLU A 112 -2.40 19.35 4.84
C GLU A 112 -1.55 20.08 5.89
N VAL A 113 -1.23 19.38 6.97
CA VAL A 113 -0.30 19.81 8.01
C VAL A 113 1.09 19.30 7.62
N VAL A 114 1.79 20.04 6.76
CA VAL A 114 3.06 19.63 6.12
C VAL A 114 4.15 19.23 7.13
N GLN A 115 4.17 19.85 8.32
CA GLN A 115 5.12 19.51 9.38
C GLN A 115 5.00 18.06 9.91
N PHE A 116 3.91 17.36 9.60
CA PHE A 116 3.67 15.97 9.98
C PHE A 116 3.86 14.99 8.82
N ARG A 117 4.22 15.47 7.62
CA ARG A 117 4.41 14.63 6.44
C ARG A 117 5.37 13.47 6.72
N ASP A 118 5.01 12.29 6.23
CA ASP A 118 5.74 11.03 6.36
C ASP A 118 6.02 10.58 7.82
N GLN A 119 5.40 11.22 8.82
CA GLN A 119 5.46 10.78 10.22
C GLN A 119 4.34 9.79 10.52
N VAL A 120 4.70 8.65 11.12
CA VAL A 120 3.73 7.64 11.60
C VAL A 120 3.07 8.02 12.91
N LYS A 121 3.70 8.92 13.69
CA LYS A 121 3.19 9.42 14.96
C LYS A 121 3.29 10.93 14.99
N ILE A 122 2.19 11.59 15.34
CA ILE A 122 2.08 13.05 15.38
C ILE A 122 1.56 13.49 16.74
N ASP A 123 1.88 14.73 17.08
CA ASP A 123 1.32 15.41 18.25
C ASP A 123 0.58 16.65 17.79
N THR A 124 -0.74 16.62 17.89
CA THR A 124 -1.62 17.69 17.39
C THR A 124 -1.52 18.97 18.20
N SER A 125 -0.88 18.95 19.38
CA SER A 125 -0.56 20.16 20.14
C SER A 125 0.45 21.07 19.44
N ARG A 126 1.20 20.53 18.46
CA ARG A 126 2.21 21.26 17.69
C ARG A 126 1.64 22.14 16.58
N ILE A 127 0.31 22.18 16.43
CA ILE A 127 -0.37 23.18 15.59
C ILE A 127 -1.31 24.05 16.43
N PRO A 128 -1.44 25.34 16.11
CA PRO A 128 -2.37 26.21 16.81
C PRO A 128 -3.82 25.89 16.43
N ASN A 129 -4.69 25.81 17.44
CA ASN A 129 -6.15 25.64 17.27
C ASN A 129 -6.56 24.54 16.28
N PRO A 130 -6.10 23.28 16.46
CA PRO A 130 -6.48 22.19 15.56
C PRO A 130 -8.00 21.99 15.55
N SER A 131 -8.56 21.78 14.35
CA SER A 131 -9.92 21.24 14.21
C SER A 131 -9.99 19.83 14.80
N SER A 132 -11.19 19.40 15.21
CA SER A 132 -11.42 18.03 15.65
C SER A 132 -11.37 17.03 14.51
N LYS A 133 -11.57 17.46 13.25
CA LYS A 133 -11.60 16.59 12.07
C LYS A 133 -10.22 16.40 11.48
N TRP A 134 -9.80 15.15 11.40
CA TRP A 134 -8.52 14.77 10.82
C TRP A 134 -8.69 13.69 9.76
N THR A 135 -7.79 13.71 8.80
CA THR A 135 -7.70 12.69 7.76
C THR A 135 -6.24 12.30 7.59
N LEU A 136 -5.97 11.00 7.65
CA LEU A 136 -4.69 10.42 7.22
C LEU A 136 -4.85 9.91 5.79
N LYS A 137 -3.97 10.36 4.89
CA LYS A 137 -3.81 9.78 3.56
C LYS A 137 -2.48 9.05 3.48
N VAL A 138 -2.51 7.84 2.97
CA VAL A 138 -1.33 6.98 2.77
C VAL A 138 -1.27 6.56 1.31
N ALA A 139 -0.10 6.66 0.71
CA ALA A 139 0.19 6.11 -0.60
C ALA A 139 1.35 5.13 -0.49
N PHE A 140 1.24 3.97 -1.14
CA PHE A 140 2.29 2.98 -1.23
C PHE A 140 2.80 2.89 -2.67
N THR A 141 4.10 3.03 -2.86
CA THR A 141 4.78 2.88 -4.16
C THR A 141 5.65 1.64 -4.12
N THR A 142 5.67 0.87 -5.21
CA THR A 142 6.55 -0.29 -5.41
C THR A 142 6.91 -0.40 -6.90
N PRO A 143 8.13 -0.81 -7.28
CA PRO A 143 8.50 -1.01 -8.70
C PRO A 143 7.61 -2.03 -9.43
N SER A 144 6.94 -2.92 -8.68
CA SER A 144 6.04 -3.93 -9.21
C SER A 144 4.73 -3.35 -9.76
N VAL A 145 4.40 -2.09 -9.44
CA VAL A 145 3.22 -1.41 -9.93
C VAL A 145 3.67 -0.17 -10.69
N ARG A 146 3.57 -0.21 -12.02
CA ARG A 146 3.97 0.89 -12.89
C ARG A 146 2.85 1.91 -13.03
N VAL A 147 1.60 1.45 -13.07
CA VAL A 147 0.43 2.32 -13.21
C VAL A 147 -0.67 1.91 -12.23
N ASP A 148 -1.07 2.84 -11.38
CA ASP A 148 -2.21 2.70 -10.48
C ASP A 148 -3.46 3.43 -11.00
N SER A 149 -4.02 2.92 -12.10
CA SER A 149 -5.19 3.55 -12.75
C SER A 149 -6.47 3.48 -11.91
N LYS A 150 -6.53 2.57 -10.94
CA LYS A 150 -7.68 2.36 -10.06
C LYS A 150 -7.56 3.08 -8.72
N ASN A 151 -6.46 3.78 -8.46
CA ASN A 151 -6.14 4.41 -7.18
C ASN A 151 -6.18 3.43 -5.98
N VAL A 152 -5.84 2.16 -6.20
CA VAL A 152 -5.85 1.12 -5.15
C VAL A 152 -4.56 1.09 -4.36
N MET A 153 -3.51 1.80 -4.81
CA MET A 153 -2.26 1.96 -4.08
C MET A 153 -2.30 3.12 -3.08
N LYS A 154 -3.49 3.62 -2.76
CA LYS A 154 -3.76 4.72 -1.83
C LYS A 154 -4.83 4.31 -0.83
N SER A 155 -4.74 4.83 0.39
CA SER A 155 -5.75 4.64 1.43
C SER A 155 -5.95 5.95 2.19
N GLU A 156 -7.18 6.16 2.67
CA GLU A 156 -7.56 7.34 3.43
C GLU A 156 -8.40 6.92 4.64
N LYS A 157 -8.12 7.50 5.80
CA LYS A 157 -8.91 7.28 7.03
C LYS A 157 -9.18 8.61 7.70
N SER A 158 -10.45 8.96 7.83
CA SER A 158 -10.90 10.11 8.60
C SER A 158 -11.23 9.71 10.04
N PHE A 159 -10.89 10.57 10.99
CA PHE A 159 -11.10 10.36 12.42
C PHE A 159 -11.30 11.70 13.14
N THR A 160 -11.81 11.64 14.37
CA THR A 160 -11.99 12.81 15.22
C THR A 160 -11.15 12.74 16.47
N ILE A 161 -10.55 13.87 16.85
CA ILE A 161 -9.89 14.02 18.14
C ILE A 161 -10.85 14.80 19.04
N GLY A 162 -11.32 14.15 20.11
CA GLY A 162 -12.15 14.80 21.12
C GLY A 162 -11.38 15.92 21.81
N ARG A 163 -12.06 17.03 22.11
CA ARG A 163 -11.60 17.88 23.22
C ARG A 163 -11.75 17.04 24.48
N ALA A 164 -10.73 16.97 25.32
CA ALA A 164 -10.88 16.40 26.65
C ALA A 164 -12.09 17.08 27.31
N SER A 165 -13.20 16.35 27.46
CA SER A 165 -14.30 16.81 28.30
C SER A 165 -13.77 16.82 29.72
N LEU A 166 -14.02 17.91 30.42
CA LEU A 166 -13.68 18.09 31.83
C LEU A 166 -14.66 17.34 32.76
N ASP A 167 -15.53 16.47 32.23
CA ASP A 167 -16.68 15.94 32.98
C ASP A 167 -16.42 14.58 33.67
N ASP A 168 -15.27 13.94 33.44
CA ASP A 168 -14.94 12.63 34.05
C ASP A 168 -14.31 12.71 35.47
N ALA A 169 -14.17 13.91 36.04
CA ALA A 169 -13.50 14.11 37.33
C ALA A 169 -14.43 14.19 38.57
N SER A 170 -15.75 14.00 38.44
CA SER A 170 -16.68 14.23 39.58
C SER A 170 -17.36 13.02 40.22
N GLN A 171 -17.11 11.76 39.79
CA GLN A 171 -17.86 10.61 40.34
C GLN A 171 -17.15 9.77 41.42
N ASN A 172 -15.96 10.14 41.90
CA ASN A 172 -15.24 9.35 42.92
C ASN A 172 -15.14 10.02 44.30
N ASN A 173 -16.22 10.61 44.81
CA ASN A 173 -16.31 10.99 46.23
C ASN A 173 -17.77 11.02 46.71
N ALA A 174 -18.35 9.84 46.93
CA ALA A 174 -19.45 9.63 47.87
C ALA A 174 -19.65 8.12 48.07
N ASN A 175 -19.05 7.58 49.14
CA ASN A 175 -19.57 6.45 49.91
C ASN A 175 -18.77 6.43 51.22
N ASP A 176 -19.32 7.15 52.19
CA ASP A 176 -19.06 7.03 53.62
C ASP A 176 -20.13 6.07 54.19
#